data_AF-A0A957RAH5-F1
#
_entry.id   AF-A0A957RAH5-F1
#
_cell.length_a   1.000
_cell.length_b   1.000
_cell.length_c   1.000
_cell.angle_alpha   90.00
_cell.angle_beta   90.00
_cell.angle_gamma   90.00
#
_symmetry.space_group_name_H-M   'P 1'
#
loop_
_entity.id
_entity.type
_entity.pdbx_description
1 polymer ?
#
loop_
_entity_poly.entity_id
_entity_poly.type
_entity_poly.pdbx_seq_one_letter_code
_entity_poly.pdbx_strand_id
1 'polypeptide(L)'
;PEDPAWQAVDHSAAVAKGPAALFVSGWYDLFLDGLLEDYATQVRAGLEPRLTVGPWTHMETGYIPVAFREGLRWYAEHLRGEPPSPDEKPVHLYVMGANRWRQFEQWPPPSQPLRLFLHGNGAAKTGRLFTQTPSAGAAPDSYTYNPADPTPNFGGPKLASDAGPVDNRPLERRADVLVFSSIPLREDVEFAGSVQLELYVKSSRPTTDFFGRLCVVDKTGRSTNICDGNFRIEPGRGEPQPDGSMRITVSLSATAYRVRAGQRLRVIVASGAHPRFARNLGILENQATAVDMLPAEQTVYHDAAHPSALVLPLLDTSAS
;
A
#
# COMPACT_ATOMS: atom_id res chain seq x y z
N PRO A 1 18.39 -5.30 9.05
CA PRO A 1 17.87 -6.62 9.50
C PRO A 1 18.96 -7.56 10.00
N GLU A 2 20.15 -7.56 9.39
CA GLU A 2 21.23 -8.50 9.76
C GLU A 2 22.04 -8.09 11.01
N ASP A 3 21.77 -6.91 11.58
CA ASP A 3 22.40 -6.53 12.85
C ASP A 3 21.96 -7.50 13.97
N PRO A 4 22.89 -7.97 14.83
CA PRO A 4 22.56 -8.89 15.92
C PRO A 4 21.43 -8.42 16.83
N ALA A 5 21.28 -7.11 17.03
CA ALA A 5 20.21 -6.56 17.86
C ALA A 5 18.81 -6.85 17.27
N TRP A 6 18.67 -6.82 15.94
CA TRP A 6 17.42 -7.19 15.27
C TRP A 6 17.21 -8.70 15.26
N GLN A 7 18.26 -9.48 15.02
CA GLN A 7 18.19 -10.95 15.04
C GLN A 7 17.75 -11.50 16.40
N ALA A 8 18.16 -10.85 17.50
CA ALA A 8 17.82 -11.28 18.86
C ALA A 8 16.33 -11.18 19.21
N VAL A 9 15.59 -10.31 18.51
CA VAL A 9 14.15 -10.08 18.72
C VAL A 9 13.30 -10.53 17.53
N ASP A 10 13.92 -11.16 16.53
CA ASP A 10 13.22 -11.72 15.38
C ASP A 10 12.62 -13.09 15.73
N HIS A 11 11.29 -13.14 15.75
CA HIS A 11 10.53 -14.35 16.03
C HIS A 11 9.86 -14.96 14.78
N SER A 12 10.14 -14.45 13.58
CA SER A 12 9.53 -14.90 12.32
C SER A 12 9.70 -16.42 12.10
N ALA A 13 10.87 -16.97 12.43
CA ALA A 13 11.15 -18.41 12.30
C ALA A 13 10.33 -19.30 13.25
N ALA A 14 9.78 -18.74 14.33
CA ALA A 14 8.94 -19.46 15.28
C ALA A 14 7.47 -19.55 14.83
N VAL A 15 7.02 -18.65 13.97
CA VAL A 15 5.61 -18.54 13.54
C VAL A 15 5.11 -19.83 12.90
N ALA A 16 5.90 -20.46 12.04
CA ALA A 16 5.55 -21.72 11.37
C ALA A 16 5.50 -22.94 12.30
N LYS A 17 6.06 -22.85 13.51
CA LYS A 17 6.13 -23.94 14.50
C LYS A 17 5.18 -23.75 15.67
N GLY A 18 4.53 -22.58 15.74
CA GLY A 18 3.57 -22.25 16.79
C GLY A 18 2.20 -22.90 16.57
N PRO A 19 1.27 -22.73 17.53
CA PRO A 19 -0.13 -23.08 17.30
C PRO A 19 -0.74 -22.16 16.24
N ALA A 20 -1.81 -22.64 15.59
CA ALA A 20 -2.65 -21.79 14.75
C ALA A 20 -3.13 -20.57 15.56
N ALA A 21 -3.17 -19.41 14.93
CA ALA A 21 -3.54 -18.15 15.59
C ALA A 21 -4.78 -17.52 14.95
N LEU A 22 -5.51 -16.76 15.77
CA LEU A 22 -6.49 -15.78 15.33
C LEU A 22 -5.78 -14.43 15.16
N PHE A 23 -5.66 -13.97 13.92
CA PHE A 23 -5.10 -12.67 13.58
C PHE A 23 -6.20 -11.64 13.44
N VAL A 24 -6.07 -10.49 14.11
CA VAL A 24 -7.01 -9.37 14.01
C VAL A 24 -6.24 -8.08 13.77
N SER A 25 -6.60 -7.33 12.73
CA SER A 25 -5.92 -6.08 12.36
C SER A 25 -6.85 -5.07 11.67
N GLY A 26 -6.33 -3.91 11.30
CA GLY A 26 -7.04 -2.86 10.57
C GLY A 26 -6.34 -2.48 9.26
N TRP A 27 -7.12 -2.05 8.25
CA TRP A 27 -6.57 -1.59 6.96
C TRP A 27 -5.67 -0.35 7.07
N TYR A 28 -5.81 0.42 8.13
CA TYR A 28 -4.93 1.55 8.45
C TYR A 28 -4.10 1.30 9.71
N ASP A 29 -3.87 0.04 10.07
CA ASP A 29 -2.90 -0.33 11.10
C ASP A 29 -1.49 -0.41 10.48
N LEU A 30 -0.50 0.18 11.16
CA LEU A 30 0.90 0.15 10.71
C LEU A 30 1.56 -1.24 10.75
N PHE A 31 0.98 -2.19 11.51
CA PHE A 31 1.48 -3.56 11.64
C PHE A 31 0.80 -4.55 10.70
N LEU A 32 -0.14 -4.10 9.85
CA LEU A 32 -0.93 -4.98 8.99
C LEU A 32 -0.06 -5.89 8.13
N ASP A 33 0.93 -5.33 7.41
CA ASP A 33 1.72 -6.11 6.45
C ASP A 33 2.52 -7.23 7.14
N GLY A 34 3.12 -6.97 8.31
CA GLY A 34 3.82 -8.00 9.09
C GLY A 34 2.87 -9.07 9.63
N LEU A 35 1.68 -8.67 10.10
CA LEU A 35 0.65 -9.62 10.53
C LEU A 35 0.16 -10.52 9.39
N LEU A 36 0.04 -9.98 8.17
CA LEU A 36 -0.33 -10.76 6.99
C LEU A 36 0.79 -11.72 6.55
N GLU A 37 2.06 -11.35 6.77
CA GLU A 37 3.20 -12.23 6.55
C GLU A 37 3.22 -13.41 7.53
N ASP A 38 2.92 -13.15 8.81
CA ASP A 38 2.79 -14.19 9.84
C ASP A 38 1.62 -15.14 9.53
N TYR A 39 0.46 -14.60 9.16
CA TYR A 39 -0.69 -15.38 8.70
C TYR A 39 -0.31 -16.28 7.52
N ALA A 40 0.32 -15.72 6.48
CA ALA A 40 0.73 -16.48 5.30
C ALA A 40 1.76 -17.55 5.65
N THR A 41 2.64 -17.29 6.62
CA THR A 41 3.60 -18.27 7.14
C THR A 41 2.92 -19.45 7.82
N GLN A 42 1.90 -19.21 8.65
CA GLN A 42 1.11 -20.28 9.27
C GLN A 42 0.35 -21.11 8.22
N VAL A 43 -0.29 -20.47 7.24
CA VAL A 43 -0.98 -21.17 6.13
C VAL A 43 -0.01 -22.07 5.36
N ARG A 44 1.18 -21.57 4.99
CA ARG A 44 2.21 -22.37 4.29
C ARG A 44 2.73 -23.55 5.14
N ALA A 45 2.70 -23.43 6.46
CA ALA A 45 3.08 -24.50 7.37
C ALA A 45 1.98 -25.58 7.54
N GLY A 46 0.82 -25.42 6.88
CA GLY A 46 -0.31 -26.34 7.00
C GLY A 46 -1.11 -26.15 8.28
N LEU A 47 -0.95 -25.03 8.98
CA LEU A 47 -1.82 -24.63 10.08
C LEU A 47 -3.12 -24.03 9.53
N GLU A 48 -4.15 -23.94 10.38
CA GLU A 48 -5.46 -23.37 10.05
C GLU A 48 -5.72 -22.05 10.82
N PRO A 49 -4.93 -20.98 10.56
CA PRO A 49 -5.17 -19.69 11.20
C PRO A 49 -6.45 -19.02 10.69
N ARG A 50 -6.98 -18.09 11.49
CA ARG A 50 -8.06 -17.18 11.07
C ARG A 50 -7.55 -15.75 10.93
N LEU A 51 -8.13 -15.00 10.01
CA LEU A 51 -7.77 -13.61 9.74
C LEU A 51 -9.02 -12.73 9.76
N THR A 52 -9.01 -11.67 10.56
CA THR A 52 -10.04 -10.63 10.56
C THR A 52 -9.41 -9.25 10.36
N VAL A 53 -9.77 -8.56 9.29
CA VAL A 53 -9.27 -7.20 9.01
C VAL A 53 -10.40 -6.20 8.83
N GLY A 54 -10.47 -5.22 9.73
CA GLY A 54 -11.48 -4.17 9.75
C GLY A 54 -10.99 -2.82 9.21
N PRO A 55 -11.84 -1.80 9.18
CA PRO A 55 -11.50 -0.47 8.67
C PRO A 55 -10.79 0.41 9.72
N TRP A 56 -9.99 -0.19 10.60
CA TRP A 56 -9.45 0.48 11.78
C TRP A 56 -8.05 1.04 11.57
N THR A 57 -7.74 2.06 12.37
CA THR A 57 -6.36 2.48 12.66
C THR A 57 -5.87 1.84 13.95
N HIS A 58 -4.57 1.96 14.24
CA HIS A 58 -3.98 1.38 15.45
C HIS A 58 -4.53 1.97 16.77
N MET A 59 -4.89 3.25 16.76
CA MET A 59 -5.35 3.97 17.96
C MET A 59 -6.87 3.86 18.18
N GLU A 60 -7.60 3.26 17.24
CA GLU A 60 -9.05 3.14 17.34
C GLU A 60 -9.47 1.96 18.22
N THR A 61 -10.57 2.12 18.94
CA THR A 61 -11.14 1.06 19.79
C THR A 61 -12.24 0.26 19.11
N GLY A 62 -12.59 0.61 17.86
CA GLY A 62 -13.66 -0.04 17.10
C GLY A 62 -13.44 -1.52 16.81
N TYR A 63 -12.20 -2.01 16.93
CA TYR A 63 -11.87 -3.43 16.78
C TYR A 63 -12.26 -4.27 18.00
N ILE A 64 -12.33 -3.68 19.20
CA ILE A 64 -12.47 -4.42 20.47
C ILE A 64 -13.69 -5.37 20.47
N PRO A 65 -14.91 -4.94 20.09
CA PRO A 65 -16.06 -5.85 20.08
C PRO A 65 -15.91 -6.99 19.07
N VAL A 66 -15.26 -6.73 17.93
CA VAL A 66 -15.01 -7.76 16.91
C VAL A 66 -13.97 -8.75 17.41
N ALA A 67 -12.82 -8.27 17.90
CA ALA A 67 -11.77 -9.13 18.46
C ALA A 67 -12.28 -10.00 19.62
N PHE A 68 -13.13 -9.45 20.49
CA PHE A 68 -13.72 -10.22 21.59
C PHE A 68 -14.64 -11.34 21.08
N ARG A 69 -15.49 -11.04 20.09
CA ARG A 69 -16.39 -12.03 19.48
C ARG A 69 -15.62 -13.13 18.74
N GLU A 70 -14.65 -12.75 17.90
CA GLU A 70 -13.82 -13.72 17.18
C GLU A 70 -12.98 -14.56 18.17
N GLY A 71 -12.45 -13.94 19.23
CA GLY A 71 -11.69 -14.63 20.28
C GLY A 71 -12.53 -15.65 21.06
N LEU A 72 -13.74 -15.29 21.49
CA LEU A 72 -14.63 -16.22 22.17
C LEU A 72 -14.97 -17.44 21.30
N ARG A 73 -15.21 -17.22 20.00
CA ARG A 73 -15.45 -18.31 19.05
C ARG A 73 -14.22 -19.19 18.91
N TRP A 74 -13.05 -18.58 18.70
CA TRP A 74 -11.78 -19.29 18.60
C TRP A 74 -11.50 -20.18 19.81
N TYR A 75 -11.73 -19.66 21.02
CA TYR A 75 -11.57 -20.43 22.25
C TYR A 75 -12.61 -21.54 22.41
N ALA A 76 -13.86 -21.32 22.00
CA ALA A 76 -14.89 -22.36 22.05
C ALA A 76 -14.49 -23.56 21.16
N GLU A 77 -13.96 -23.31 19.97
CA GLU A 77 -13.51 -24.35 19.07
C GLU A 77 -12.26 -25.08 19.61
N HIS A 78 -11.22 -24.33 19.99
CA HIS A 78 -9.91 -24.92 20.28
C HIS A 78 -9.74 -25.39 21.73
N LEU A 79 -10.48 -24.82 22.68
CA LEU A 79 -10.37 -25.17 24.11
C LEU A 79 -11.57 -25.96 24.62
N ARG A 80 -12.74 -25.85 23.97
CA ARG A 80 -13.96 -26.59 24.37
C ARG A 80 -14.41 -27.64 23.36
N GLY A 81 -13.77 -27.73 22.19
CA GLY A 81 -14.09 -28.73 21.17
C GLY A 81 -15.45 -28.51 20.50
N GLU A 82 -15.97 -27.28 20.53
CA GLU A 82 -17.19 -26.96 19.78
C GLU A 82 -16.89 -26.96 18.28
N PRO A 83 -17.76 -27.52 17.43
CA PRO A 83 -17.54 -27.50 16.00
C PRO A 83 -17.61 -26.05 15.46
N PRO A 84 -16.79 -25.69 14.45
CA PRO A 84 -16.94 -24.42 13.77
C PRO A 84 -18.30 -24.33 13.08
N SER A 85 -18.75 -23.11 12.80
CA SER A 85 -20.00 -22.90 12.05
C SER A 85 -19.83 -23.46 10.62
N PRO A 86 -20.79 -24.27 10.09
CA PRO A 86 -20.61 -24.97 8.82
C PRO A 86 -20.33 -24.09 7.60
N ASP A 87 -20.76 -22.83 7.62
CA ASP A 87 -20.64 -21.88 6.51
C ASP A 87 -19.58 -20.79 6.76
N GLU A 88 -18.82 -20.86 7.87
CA GLU A 88 -17.85 -19.83 8.24
C GLU A 88 -16.51 -20.05 7.52
N LYS A 89 -16.08 -19.04 6.75
CA LYS A 89 -14.77 -19.05 6.09
C LYS A 89 -13.70 -18.41 6.97
N PRO A 90 -12.41 -18.82 6.88
CA PRO A 90 -11.37 -18.40 7.83
C PRO A 90 -10.92 -16.94 7.71
N VAL A 91 -11.26 -16.25 6.60
CA VAL A 91 -10.84 -14.88 6.34
C VAL A 91 -12.03 -13.92 6.31
N HIS A 92 -12.09 -13.01 7.28
CA HIS A 92 -13.12 -11.99 7.43
C HIS A 92 -12.56 -10.60 7.10
N LEU A 93 -13.03 -9.99 6.02
CA LEU A 93 -12.55 -8.69 5.56
C LEU A 93 -13.68 -7.67 5.57
N TYR A 94 -13.43 -6.49 6.13
CA TYR A 94 -14.30 -5.35 5.92
C TYR A 94 -13.96 -4.69 4.59
N VAL A 95 -14.80 -4.85 3.57
CA VAL A 95 -14.59 -4.16 2.29
C VAL A 95 -14.99 -2.70 2.46
N MET A 96 -13.99 -1.82 2.50
CA MET A 96 -14.20 -0.37 2.54
C MET A 96 -14.89 0.12 1.27
N GLY A 97 -15.58 1.26 1.33
CA GLY A 97 -16.35 1.79 0.20
C GLY A 97 -17.64 0.99 -0.09
N ALA A 98 -17.62 -0.32 0.08
CA ALA A 98 -18.80 -1.17 0.19
C ALA A 98 -19.48 -1.08 1.56
N ASN A 99 -18.68 -0.79 2.59
CA ASN A 99 -19.08 -0.70 4.00
C ASN A 99 -19.74 -1.99 4.52
N ARG A 100 -19.16 -3.15 4.18
CA ARG A 100 -19.70 -4.46 4.58
C ARG A 100 -18.58 -5.45 4.87
N TRP A 101 -18.83 -6.35 5.81
CA TRP A 101 -18.00 -7.54 6.02
C TRP A 101 -18.25 -8.57 4.91
N ARG A 102 -17.19 -9.25 4.50
CA ARG A 102 -17.20 -10.39 3.58
C ARG A 102 -16.30 -11.49 4.13
N GLN A 103 -16.60 -12.73 3.78
CA GLN A 103 -15.82 -13.90 4.17
C GLN A 103 -15.17 -14.53 2.93
N PHE A 104 -13.97 -15.06 3.07
CA PHE A 104 -13.18 -15.68 2.01
C PHE A 104 -12.47 -16.94 2.52
N GLU A 105 -12.22 -17.89 1.62
CA GLU A 105 -11.52 -19.15 1.93
C GLU A 105 -10.03 -18.92 2.24
N GLN A 106 -9.45 -17.88 1.66
CA GLN A 106 -8.02 -17.62 1.73
C GLN A 106 -7.72 -16.12 1.61
N TRP A 107 -6.57 -15.73 2.15
CA TRP A 107 -5.97 -14.44 1.91
C TRP A 107 -4.66 -14.58 1.11
N PRO A 108 -4.43 -13.75 0.07
CA PRO A 108 -5.43 -12.88 -0.55
C PRO A 108 -6.53 -13.70 -1.25
N PRO A 109 -7.75 -13.16 -1.38
CA PRO A 109 -8.80 -13.80 -2.18
C PRO A 109 -8.37 -13.96 -3.65
N PRO A 110 -8.95 -14.93 -4.39
CA PRO A 110 -8.76 -15.05 -5.83
C PRO A 110 -9.05 -13.71 -6.53
N SER A 111 -8.08 -13.28 -7.34
CA SER A 111 -8.10 -11.98 -7.99
C SER A 111 -7.35 -11.98 -9.31
N GLN A 112 -7.72 -11.04 -10.17
CA GLN A 112 -7.05 -10.76 -11.44
C GLN A 112 -6.40 -9.38 -11.42
N PRO A 113 -5.19 -9.23 -11.96
CA PRO A 113 -4.51 -7.93 -11.97
C PRO A 113 -5.17 -6.98 -12.97
N LEU A 114 -5.68 -5.84 -12.51
CA LEU A 114 -5.98 -4.69 -13.35
C LEU A 114 -4.79 -3.74 -13.37
N ARG A 115 -4.21 -3.55 -14.55
CA ARG A 115 -3.14 -2.58 -14.78
C ARG A 115 -3.71 -1.28 -15.33
N LEU A 116 -3.41 -0.18 -14.65
CA LEU A 116 -3.68 1.18 -15.09
C LEU A 116 -2.36 1.91 -15.27
N PHE A 117 -1.94 2.09 -16.51
CA PHE A 117 -0.72 2.81 -16.87
C PHE A 117 -0.84 4.29 -16.53
N LEU A 118 0.25 4.87 -16.06
CA LEU A 118 0.40 6.30 -15.88
C LEU A 118 0.58 6.94 -17.25
N HIS A 119 -0.09 8.06 -17.48
CA HIS A 119 0.06 8.87 -18.68
C HIS A 119 0.24 10.32 -18.25
N GLY A 120 1.45 10.83 -18.36
CA GLY A 120 1.77 12.25 -18.14
C GLY A 120 2.10 12.96 -19.44
N ASN A 121 2.50 14.22 -19.34
CA ASN A 121 2.95 15.01 -20.50
C ASN A 121 4.23 15.81 -20.23
N GLY A 122 4.88 15.61 -19.08
CA GLY A 122 6.12 16.27 -18.69
C GLY A 122 6.00 17.76 -18.36
N ALA A 123 4.83 18.37 -18.59
CA ALA A 123 4.59 19.79 -18.37
C ALA A 123 3.71 20.06 -17.14
N ALA A 124 2.89 19.09 -16.73
CA ALA A 124 1.96 19.22 -15.62
C ALA A 124 2.23 18.17 -14.54
N LYS A 125 2.08 18.56 -13.27
CA LYS A 125 2.10 17.64 -12.12
C LYS A 125 0.90 16.69 -12.07
N THR A 126 0.09 16.70 -13.12
CA THR A 126 -1.15 15.95 -13.21
C THR A 126 -1.20 15.13 -14.48
N GLY A 127 -1.46 13.84 -14.35
CA GLY A 127 -1.63 12.92 -15.46
C GLY A 127 -2.95 12.14 -15.39
N ARG A 128 -3.00 11.08 -16.20
CA ARG A 128 -4.13 10.16 -16.32
C ARG A 128 -3.72 8.73 -16.03
N LEU A 129 -4.72 7.92 -15.69
CA LEU A 129 -4.61 6.48 -15.56
C LEU A 129 -5.48 5.84 -16.65
N PHE A 130 -4.88 4.99 -17.48
CA PHE A 130 -5.56 4.28 -18.57
C PHE A 130 -5.15 2.81 -18.63
N THR A 131 -6.02 1.95 -19.17
CA THR A 131 -5.68 0.55 -19.42
C THR A 131 -4.81 0.38 -20.67
N GLN A 132 -4.82 1.35 -21.57
CA GLN A 132 -3.96 1.37 -22.75
C GLN A 132 -2.54 1.73 -22.35
N THR A 133 -1.57 1.06 -22.97
CA THR A 133 -0.16 1.40 -22.82
C THR A 133 0.12 2.82 -23.32
N PRO A 134 1.09 3.53 -22.72
CA PRO A 134 1.47 4.85 -23.19
C PRO A 134 2.07 4.84 -24.59
N SER A 135 2.09 6.01 -25.24
CA SER A 135 2.73 6.18 -26.55
C SER A 135 4.24 6.13 -26.44
N ALA A 136 4.92 5.73 -27.51
CA ALA A 136 6.38 5.81 -27.59
C ALA A 136 6.85 7.26 -27.48
N GLY A 137 7.91 7.50 -26.69
CA GLY A 137 8.50 8.82 -26.52
C GLY A 137 7.66 9.84 -25.75
N ALA A 138 6.67 9.39 -24.96
CA ALA A 138 5.96 10.28 -24.03
C ALA A 138 6.96 10.95 -23.08
N ALA A 139 6.85 12.28 -22.91
CA ALA A 139 7.76 13.02 -22.06
C ALA A 139 7.57 12.63 -20.58
N PRO A 140 8.63 12.29 -19.83
CA PRO A 140 8.52 11.92 -18.42
C PRO A 140 8.15 13.14 -17.57
N ASP A 141 7.61 12.91 -16.37
CA ASP A 141 7.36 13.96 -15.39
C ASP A 141 8.53 14.05 -14.39
N SER A 142 8.91 15.28 -14.03
CA SER A 142 10.01 15.54 -13.10
C SER A 142 9.59 16.44 -11.94
N TYR A 143 10.22 16.25 -10.79
CA TYR A 143 10.03 17.09 -9.61
C TYR A 143 11.27 17.07 -8.71
N THR A 144 11.46 18.13 -7.94
CA THR A 144 12.53 18.23 -6.95
C THR A 144 12.01 17.84 -5.57
N TYR A 145 12.65 16.85 -4.94
CA TYR A 145 12.43 16.56 -3.52
C TYR A 145 13.52 17.24 -2.68
N ASN A 146 13.12 17.98 -1.64
CA ASN A 146 14.02 18.69 -0.74
C ASN A 146 13.91 18.12 0.69
N PRO A 147 14.94 17.45 1.24
CA PRO A 147 14.86 16.90 2.60
C PRO A 147 14.69 17.96 3.71
N ALA A 148 15.03 19.22 3.44
CA ALA A 148 14.82 20.34 4.35
C ALA A 148 13.35 20.82 4.38
N ASP A 149 12.56 20.51 3.35
CA ASP A 149 11.09 20.66 3.30
C ASP A 149 10.49 19.31 2.84
N PRO A 150 10.56 18.27 3.68
CA PRO A 150 10.19 16.94 3.25
C PRO A 150 8.69 16.85 2.98
N THR A 151 8.30 16.10 1.96
CA THR A 151 6.90 15.82 1.67
C THR A 151 6.18 15.28 2.92
N PRO A 152 5.14 15.95 3.45
CA PRO A 152 4.48 15.56 4.69
C PRO A 152 3.50 14.40 4.49
N ASN A 153 3.32 13.56 5.52
CA ASN A 153 2.33 12.50 5.54
C ASN A 153 0.96 13.00 6.01
N PHE A 154 -0.10 12.60 5.30
CA PHE A 154 -1.50 12.83 5.66
C PHE A 154 -2.20 11.50 5.92
N GLY A 155 -2.77 11.26 7.11
CA GLY A 155 -3.48 10.01 7.39
C GLY A 155 -2.66 8.75 7.16
N GLY A 156 -3.31 7.72 6.61
CA GLY A 156 -2.73 6.41 6.34
C GLY A 156 -2.44 5.62 7.63
N PRO A 157 -1.75 4.47 7.52
CA PRO A 157 -1.31 3.73 8.69
C PRO A 157 -0.15 4.44 9.40
N LYS A 158 -0.47 5.09 10.52
CA LYS A 158 0.48 5.72 11.43
C LYS A 158 0.00 5.62 12.87
N LEU A 159 0.93 5.72 13.81
CA LEU A 159 0.65 5.74 15.24
C LEU A 159 0.29 7.17 15.69
N ALA A 160 -0.86 7.66 15.28
CA ALA A 160 -1.34 9.00 15.62
C ALA A 160 -2.87 9.09 15.57
N SER A 161 -3.45 10.10 16.21
CA SER A 161 -4.91 10.33 16.25
C SER A 161 -5.50 10.76 14.90
N ASP A 162 -4.68 11.29 14.00
CA ASP A 162 -5.06 11.70 12.64
C ASP A 162 -4.65 10.66 11.59
N ALA A 163 -4.52 9.39 11.98
CA ALA A 163 -4.36 8.25 11.08
C ALA A 163 -5.63 7.98 10.24
N GLY A 164 -5.52 7.05 9.30
CA GLY A 164 -6.69 6.57 8.55
C GLY A 164 -7.03 7.41 7.30
N PRO A 165 -8.30 7.39 6.85
CA PRO A 165 -8.73 8.07 5.64
C PRO A 165 -8.89 9.57 5.86
N VAL A 166 -8.09 10.38 5.14
CA VAL A 166 -8.15 11.85 5.19
C VAL A 166 -8.18 12.45 3.78
N ASP A 167 -8.56 13.74 3.69
CA ASP A 167 -8.53 14.45 2.42
C ASP A 167 -7.11 14.85 2.02
N ASN A 168 -6.65 14.35 0.87
CA ASN A 168 -5.29 14.49 0.36
C ASN A 168 -5.12 15.68 -0.58
N ARG A 169 -6.18 16.45 -0.87
CA ARG A 169 -6.07 17.67 -1.70
C ARG A 169 -4.99 18.66 -1.24
N PRO A 170 -4.70 18.84 0.07
CA PRO A 170 -3.55 19.65 0.50
C PRO A 170 -2.20 19.11 0.06
N LEU A 171 -2.00 17.78 0.13
CA LEU A 171 -0.77 17.13 -0.32
C LEU A 171 -0.60 17.24 -1.85
N GLU A 172 -1.69 17.01 -2.60
CA GLU A 172 -1.72 17.06 -4.06
C GLU A 172 -1.33 18.42 -4.66
N ARG A 173 -1.38 19.50 -3.88
CA ARG A 173 -0.97 20.84 -4.31
C ARG A 173 0.53 21.09 -4.22
N ARG A 174 1.28 20.21 -3.54
CA ARG A 174 2.71 20.42 -3.35
C ARG A 174 3.47 20.30 -4.65
N ALA A 175 4.63 20.96 -4.67
CA ALA A 175 5.43 21.03 -5.87
C ALA A 175 6.19 19.73 -6.20
N ASP A 176 6.42 18.89 -5.20
CA ASP A 176 7.14 17.62 -5.21
C ASP A 176 6.19 16.40 -5.29
N VAL A 177 4.95 16.62 -5.71
CA VAL A 177 3.89 15.61 -5.77
C VAL A 177 3.32 15.53 -7.18
N LEU A 178 3.37 14.34 -7.78
CA LEU A 178 2.70 14.02 -9.04
C LEU A 178 1.36 13.32 -8.76
N VAL A 179 0.34 13.62 -9.56
CA VAL A 179 -1.02 13.11 -9.37
C VAL A 179 -1.58 12.54 -10.67
N PHE A 180 -1.86 11.23 -10.71
CA PHE A 180 -2.46 10.58 -11.88
C PHE A 180 -3.87 10.11 -11.52
N SER A 181 -4.87 10.42 -12.35
CA SER A 181 -6.26 10.06 -12.08
C SER A 181 -6.91 9.33 -13.25
N SER A 182 -7.71 8.31 -12.95
CA SER A 182 -8.57 7.68 -13.95
C SER A 182 -9.66 8.64 -14.42
N ILE A 183 -10.33 8.29 -15.52
CA ILE A 183 -11.69 8.78 -15.77
C ILE A 183 -12.64 8.29 -14.66
N PRO A 184 -13.83 8.90 -14.47
CA PRO A 184 -14.82 8.32 -13.58
C PRO A 184 -15.11 6.89 -14.02
N LEU A 185 -15.10 5.96 -13.07
CA LEU A 185 -15.35 4.56 -13.35
C LEU A 185 -16.78 4.39 -13.87
N ARG A 186 -16.95 3.53 -14.88
CA ARG A 186 -18.26 3.24 -15.47
C ARG A 186 -19.09 2.31 -14.58
N GLU A 187 -18.40 1.44 -13.85
CA GLU A 187 -18.97 0.44 -12.95
C GLU A 187 -18.18 0.40 -11.63
N ASP A 188 -18.72 -0.31 -10.65
CA ASP A 188 -18.03 -0.54 -9.38
C ASP A 188 -16.79 -1.41 -9.62
N VAL A 189 -15.65 -1.01 -9.06
CA VAL A 189 -14.41 -1.78 -9.07
C VAL A 189 -14.09 -2.16 -7.63
N GLU A 190 -14.08 -3.47 -7.36
CA GLU A 190 -13.73 -4.02 -6.05
C GLU A 190 -12.43 -4.81 -6.14
N PHE A 191 -11.51 -4.55 -5.21
CA PHE A 191 -10.22 -5.22 -5.14
C PHE A 191 -9.87 -5.54 -3.68
N ALA A 192 -9.15 -6.65 -3.48
CA ALA A 192 -8.61 -7.02 -2.19
C ALA A 192 -7.27 -7.73 -2.34
N GLY A 193 -6.28 -7.31 -1.56
CA GLY A 193 -4.91 -7.80 -1.64
C GLY A 193 -3.89 -6.66 -1.56
N SER A 194 -2.63 -6.98 -1.89
CA SER A 194 -1.57 -5.99 -2.00
C SER A 194 -1.73 -5.18 -3.29
N VAL A 195 -1.77 -3.85 -3.15
CA VAL A 195 -1.75 -2.92 -4.30
C VAL A 195 -0.29 -2.61 -4.64
N GLN A 196 0.04 -2.61 -5.93
CA GLN A 196 1.39 -2.32 -6.39
C GLN A 196 1.41 -1.08 -7.27
N LEU A 197 2.48 -0.30 -7.14
CA LEU A 197 2.82 0.76 -8.07
C LEU A 197 4.17 0.45 -8.70
N GLU A 198 4.15 0.04 -9.96
CA GLU A 198 5.33 -0.20 -10.77
C GLU A 198 5.77 1.13 -11.39
N LEU A 199 7.02 1.54 -11.14
CA LEU A 199 7.56 2.80 -11.64
C LEU A 199 8.89 2.57 -12.35
N TYR A 200 9.08 3.31 -13.43
CA TYR A 200 10.37 3.54 -14.06
C TYR A 200 10.84 4.93 -13.67
N VAL A 201 11.97 5.00 -12.98
CA VAL A 201 12.40 6.23 -12.31
C VAL A 201 13.88 6.52 -12.50
N LYS A 202 14.25 7.78 -12.38
CA LYS A 202 15.65 8.22 -12.30
C LYS A 202 15.79 9.32 -11.28
N SER A 203 16.89 9.30 -10.54
CA SER A 203 17.23 10.29 -9.53
C SER A 203 18.59 10.91 -9.81
N SER A 204 18.76 12.18 -9.46
CA SER A 204 20.07 12.84 -9.44
C SER A 204 20.94 12.46 -8.24
N ARG A 205 20.44 11.60 -7.34
CA ARG A 205 21.12 11.16 -6.11
C ARG A 205 21.31 9.64 -6.09
N PRO A 206 22.38 9.15 -5.41
CA PRO A 206 22.65 7.72 -5.30
C PRO A 206 21.66 6.98 -4.38
N THR A 207 20.95 7.71 -3.51
CA THR A 207 19.82 7.20 -2.74
C THR A 207 18.69 8.21 -2.72
N THR A 208 17.46 7.71 -2.78
CA THR A 208 16.25 8.50 -2.63
C THR A 208 15.06 7.60 -2.35
N ASP A 209 13.93 8.19 -1.99
CA ASP A 209 12.68 7.45 -1.74
C ASP A 209 11.68 7.72 -2.88
N PHE A 210 10.86 6.73 -3.19
CA PHE A 210 9.66 6.85 -4.02
C PHE A 210 8.48 6.36 -3.20
N PHE A 211 7.62 7.31 -2.85
CA PHE A 211 6.37 7.09 -2.13
C PHE A 211 5.22 7.03 -3.13
N GLY A 212 4.38 6.01 -2.99
CA GLY A 212 3.15 5.85 -3.73
C GLY A 212 1.95 5.87 -2.81
N ARG A 213 0.84 6.49 -3.22
CA ARG A 213 -0.42 6.45 -2.48
C ARG A 213 -1.61 6.32 -3.40
N LEU A 214 -2.47 5.36 -3.10
CA LEU A 214 -3.76 5.20 -3.76
C LEU A 214 -4.84 5.98 -3.01
N CYS A 215 -5.64 6.74 -3.75
CA CYS A 215 -6.80 7.49 -3.27
C CYS A 215 -8.04 7.16 -4.11
N VAL A 216 -9.21 7.31 -3.50
CA VAL A 216 -10.50 7.44 -4.21
C VAL A 216 -10.90 8.91 -4.28
N VAL A 217 -11.35 9.36 -5.44
CA VAL A 217 -11.90 10.70 -5.63
C VAL A 217 -13.40 10.63 -5.82
N ASP A 218 -14.16 11.32 -4.98
CA ASP A 218 -15.60 11.38 -5.08
C ASP A 218 -16.10 12.40 -6.12
N LYS A 219 -17.42 12.49 -6.31
CA LYS A 219 -18.06 13.40 -7.28
C LYS A 219 -17.85 14.88 -6.94
N THR A 220 -17.51 15.22 -5.69
CA THR A 220 -17.20 16.58 -5.24
C THR A 220 -15.72 16.94 -5.44
N GLY A 221 -14.90 15.96 -5.84
CA GLY A 221 -13.46 16.10 -6.01
C GLY A 221 -12.66 15.88 -4.72
N ARG A 222 -13.28 15.46 -3.60
CA ARG A 222 -12.55 15.09 -2.38
C ARG A 222 -11.75 13.82 -2.66
N SER A 223 -10.47 13.85 -2.31
CA SER A 223 -9.51 12.75 -2.55
C SER A 223 -9.15 12.08 -1.24
N THR A 224 -9.62 10.87 -1.00
CA THR A 224 -9.43 10.15 0.26
C THR A 224 -8.44 9.01 0.06
N ASN A 225 -7.37 8.96 0.85
CA ASN A 225 -6.37 7.88 0.77
C ASN A 225 -6.98 6.53 1.16
N ILE A 226 -6.49 5.46 0.52
CA ILE A 226 -6.88 4.06 0.73
C ILE A 226 -5.71 3.30 1.36
N CYS A 227 -4.57 3.28 0.65
CA CYS A 227 -3.35 2.61 1.07
C CYS A 227 -2.15 3.28 0.40
N ASP A 228 -0.96 3.06 0.93
CA ASP A 228 0.27 3.70 0.47
C ASP A 228 1.50 2.94 0.92
N GLY A 229 2.64 3.25 0.30
CA GLY A 229 3.91 2.60 0.61
C GLY A 229 5.10 3.39 0.11
N ASN A 230 6.28 2.94 0.50
CA ASN A 230 7.54 3.60 0.19
C ASN A 230 8.58 2.59 -0.31
N PHE A 231 9.32 2.98 -1.34
CA PHE A 231 10.47 2.24 -1.82
C PHE A 231 11.70 3.15 -1.77
N ARG A 232 12.74 2.70 -1.06
CA ARG A 232 14.03 3.40 -1.03
C ARG A 232 14.96 2.82 -2.07
N ILE A 233 15.42 3.67 -2.99
CA ILE A 233 16.52 3.36 -3.90
C ILE A 233 17.83 3.52 -3.14
N GLU A 234 18.65 2.50 -3.22
CA GLU A 234 20.02 2.40 -2.70
C GLU A 234 20.84 1.55 -3.68
N PRO A 235 22.18 1.63 -3.67
CA PRO A 235 23.02 0.78 -4.50
C PRO A 235 22.65 -0.71 -4.38
N GLY A 236 22.37 -1.35 -5.51
CA GLY A 236 21.98 -2.77 -5.56
C GLY A 236 20.50 -3.06 -5.31
N ARG A 237 19.66 -2.04 -5.10
CA ARG A 237 18.21 -2.21 -4.86
C ARG A 237 17.37 -1.59 -5.98
N GLY A 238 16.53 -2.42 -6.60
CA GLY A 238 15.74 -2.11 -7.80
C GLY A 238 16.34 -2.74 -9.06
N GLU A 239 15.62 -2.68 -10.18
CA GLU A 239 16.03 -3.29 -11.45
C GLU A 239 16.60 -2.22 -12.42
N PRO A 240 17.93 -2.15 -12.62
CA PRO A 240 18.52 -1.16 -13.51
C PRO A 240 18.12 -1.41 -14.97
N GLN A 241 17.85 -0.33 -15.71
CA GLN A 241 17.48 -0.36 -17.12
C GLN A 241 18.63 0.13 -18.01
N PRO A 242 18.67 -0.26 -19.30
CA PRO A 242 19.77 0.10 -20.22
C PRO A 242 20.00 1.60 -20.42
N ASP A 243 18.97 2.43 -20.19
CA ASP A 243 19.01 3.89 -20.34
C ASP A 243 19.44 4.63 -19.05
N GLY A 244 19.78 3.87 -18.00
CA GLY A 244 20.15 4.38 -16.69
C GLY A 244 18.96 4.77 -15.80
N SER A 245 17.73 4.44 -16.19
CA SER A 245 16.59 4.45 -15.28
C SER A 245 16.58 3.17 -14.41
N MET A 246 15.69 3.14 -13.42
CA MET A 246 15.44 2.00 -12.54
C MET A 246 13.97 1.63 -12.60
N ARG A 247 13.67 0.35 -12.79
CA ARG A 247 12.34 -0.20 -12.53
C ARG A 247 12.23 -0.61 -11.06
N ILE A 248 11.21 -0.10 -10.39
CA ILE A 248 10.91 -0.40 -8.99
C ILE A 248 9.44 -0.77 -8.84
N THR A 249 9.14 -1.54 -7.80
CA THR A 249 7.76 -1.84 -7.38
C THR A 249 7.56 -1.35 -5.97
N VAL A 250 6.72 -0.32 -5.81
CA VAL A 250 6.28 0.16 -4.51
C VAL A 250 5.07 -0.66 -4.08
N SER A 251 5.23 -1.50 -3.04
CA SER A 251 4.10 -2.17 -2.39
C SER A 251 3.33 -1.15 -1.56
N LEU A 252 2.08 -0.85 -1.92
CA LEU A 252 1.25 0.18 -1.26
C LEU A 252 0.49 -0.38 -0.04
N SER A 253 0.99 -1.44 0.58
CA SER A 253 0.32 -2.25 1.60
C SER A 253 -0.98 -2.93 1.11
N ALA A 254 -1.48 -3.86 1.91
CA ALA A 254 -2.73 -4.56 1.64
C ALA A 254 -3.98 -3.71 1.91
N THR A 255 -5.05 -3.96 1.16
CA THR A 255 -6.37 -3.35 1.41
C THR A 255 -7.51 -4.21 0.88
N ALA A 256 -8.75 -3.88 1.23
CA ALA A 256 -9.96 -4.34 0.57
C ALA A 256 -10.92 -3.16 0.37
N TYR A 257 -11.18 -2.77 -0.88
CA TYR A 257 -11.92 -1.56 -1.21
C TYR A 257 -12.82 -1.72 -2.43
N ARG A 258 -14.01 -1.12 -2.39
CA ARG A 258 -14.87 -0.89 -3.56
C ARG A 258 -14.92 0.58 -3.93
N VAL A 259 -14.42 0.91 -5.10
CA VAL A 259 -14.61 2.22 -5.73
C VAL A 259 -15.88 2.18 -6.55
N ARG A 260 -16.83 3.06 -6.24
CA ARG A 260 -18.15 3.07 -6.88
C ARG A 260 -18.11 3.71 -8.27
N ALA A 261 -19.05 3.31 -9.12
CA ALA A 261 -19.31 3.98 -10.39
C ALA A 261 -19.44 5.51 -10.21
N GLY A 262 -18.77 6.25 -11.09
CA GLY A 262 -18.68 7.72 -11.05
C GLY A 262 -17.60 8.28 -10.11
N GLN A 263 -16.97 7.48 -9.26
CA GLN A 263 -15.75 7.87 -8.54
C GLN A 263 -14.51 7.64 -9.42
N ARG A 264 -13.34 8.13 -9.00
CA ARG A 264 -12.07 7.91 -9.70
C ARG A 264 -11.07 7.21 -8.79
N LEU A 265 -10.19 6.44 -9.41
CA LEU A 265 -8.93 6.05 -8.80
C LEU A 265 -7.91 7.17 -9.03
N ARG A 266 -7.12 7.49 -8.02
CA ARG A 266 -6.03 8.45 -8.10
C ARG A 266 -4.79 7.87 -7.44
N VAL A 267 -3.65 7.97 -8.10
CA VAL A 267 -2.36 7.68 -7.49
C VAL A 267 -1.55 8.96 -7.34
N ILE A 268 -0.92 9.09 -6.18
CA ILE A 268 0.06 10.11 -5.84
C ILE A 268 1.44 9.45 -5.92
N VAL A 269 2.39 10.12 -6.57
CA VAL A 269 3.81 9.77 -6.55
C VAL A 269 4.60 10.93 -5.98
N ALA A 270 5.44 10.67 -4.99
CA ALA A 270 6.31 11.65 -4.35
C ALA A 270 7.61 10.96 -3.88
N SER A 271 8.46 11.69 -3.15
CA SER A 271 9.71 11.14 -2.58
C SER A 271 9.80 11.29 -1.06
N GLY A 272 8.65 11.38 -0.40
CA GLY A 272 8.56 11.37 1.05
C GLY A 272 7.13 11.25 1.57
N ALA A 273 7.02 10.84 2.82
CA ALA A 273 5.82 10.96 3.64
C ALA A 273 6.25 11.13 5.11
N HIS A 274 6.92 12.22 5.42
CA HIS A 274 7.44 12.52 6.76
C HIS A 274 6.31 12.97 7.71
N PRO A 275 6.27 12.55 8.99
CA PRO A 275 7.24 11.72 9.70
C PRO A 275 6.91 10.23 9.72
N ARG A 276 5.99 9.73 8.86
CA ARG A 276 5.71 8.29 8.82
C ARG A 276 6.93 7.50 8.36
N PHE A 277 7.61 7.98 7.32
CA PHE A 277 8.94 7.51 6.95
C PHE A 277 9.98 8.57 7.29
N ALA A 278 11.16 8.13 7.71
CA ALA A 278 12.32 9.01 7.85
C ALA A 278 12.65 9.60 6.47
N ARG A 279 12.79 10.93 6.42
CA ARG A 279 13.18 11.64 5.20
C ARG A 279 14.52 11.10 4.69
N ASN A 280 14.59 10.73 3.42
CA ASN A 280 15.86 10.44 2.78
C ASN A 280 16.65 11.74 2.61
N LEU A 281 17.95 11.72 2.91
CA LEU A 281 18.82 12.92 2.88
C LEU A 281 19.53 13.12 1.53
N GLY A 282 19.40 12.17 0.59
CA GLY A 282 20.05 12.21 -0.71
C GLY A 282 21.51 11.79 -0.71
N ILE A 283 22.01 11.27 0.41
CA ILE A 283 23.39 10.84 0.65
C ILE A 283 23.42 9.44 1.29
N LEU A 284 24.48 8.68 1.02
CA LEU A 284 24.65 7.30 1.50
C LEU A 284 25.17 7.20 2.94
N GLU A 285 25.43 8.35 3.59
CA GLU A 285 25.87 8.39 4.98
C GLU A 285 24.80 7.87 5.94
N ASN A 286 25.20 7.59 7.18
CA ASN A 286 24.27 7.14 8.21
C ASN A 286 23.21 8.22 8.46
N GLN A 287 21.96 7.92 8.08
CA GLN A 287 20.82 8.85 8.18
C GLN A 287 20.52 9.33 9.60
N ALA A 288 20.95 8.59 10.63
CA ALA A 288 20.72 8.98 12.02
C ALA A 288 21.69 10.08 12.49
N THR A 289 22.86 10.21 11.86
CA THR A 289 23.92 11.15 12.28
C THR A 289 24.25 12.19 11.23
N ALA A 290 23.87 11.95 9.97
CA ALA A 290 24.09 12.87 8.87
C ALA A 290 23.36 14.19 9.10
N VAL A 291 24.05 15.28 8.77
CA VAL A 291 23.54 16.66 8.89
C VAL A 291 23.30 17.31 7.53
N ASP A 292 23.97 16.81 6.49
CA ASP A 292 23.80 17.31 5.13
C ASP A 292 22.50 16.80 4.52
N MET A 293 21.81 17.70 3.82
CA MET A 293 20.54 17.44 3.15
C MET A 293 20.63 17.91 1.71
N LEU A 294 20.69 16.97 0.77
CA LEU A 294 20.87 17.28 -0.64
C LEU A 294 19.56 17.07 -1.41
N PRO A 295 18.97 18.12 -2.01
CA PRO A 295 17.80 17.97 -2.87
C PRO A 295 18.06 17.01 -4.03
N ALA A 296 17.03 16.25 -4.40
CA ALA A 296 17.08 15.25 -5.46
C ALA A 296 16.10 15.59 -6.58
N GLU A 297 16.61 15.67 -7.81
CA GLU A 297 15.77 15.76 -9.00
C GLU A 297 15.30 14.36 -9.38
N GLN A 298 13.98 14.18 -9.36
CA GLN A 298 13.32 12.93 -9.66
C GLN A 298 12.71 12.99 -11.04
N THR A 299 12.73 11.87 -11.74
CA THR A 299 12.06 11.68 -13.02
C THR A 299 11.27 10.39 -12.99
N VAL A 300 10.01 10.44 -13.39
CA VAL A 300 9.11 9.29 -13.52
C VAL A 300 8.76 9.13 -15.00
N TYR A 301 9.19 8.02 -15.58
CA TYR A 301 8.94 7.66 -16.98
C TYR A 301 7.62 6.92 -17.11
N HIS A 302 6.96 7.14 -18.24
CA HIS A 302 5.65 6.53 -18.54
C HIS A 302 5.43 6.45 -20.05
N ASP A 303 6.48 6.13 -20.81
CA ASP A 303 6.38 5.85 -22.25
C ASP A 303 6.18 4.35 -22.53
N ALA A 304 6.11 3.95 -23.79
CA ALA A 304 5.93 2.55 -24.19
C ALA A 304 7.05 1.59 -23.74
N ALA A 305 8.30 2.07 -23.59
CA ALA A 305 9.43 1.29 -23.08
C ALA A 305 9.47 1.29 -21.54
N HIS A 306 8.87 2.30 -20.91
CA HIS A 306 8.82 2.52 -19.48
C HIS A 306 7.38 2.57 -18.95
N PRO A 307 6.58 1.49 -19.08
CA PRO A 307 5.14 1.53 -18.82
C PRO A 307 4.81 1.49 -17.32
N SER A 308 5.15 2.56 -16.59
CA SER A 308 4.79 2.73 -15.17
C SER A 308 3.27 2.55 -14.98
N ALA A 309 2.87 1.79 -13.96
CA ALA A 309 1.49 1.36 -13.78
C ALA A 309 1.09 1.20 -12.31
N LEU A 310 -0.16 1.54 -12.02
CA LEU A 310 -0.87 1.08 -10.83
C LEU A 310 -1.46 -0.31 -11.13
N VAL A 311 -1.23 -1.28 -10.23
CA VAL A 311 -1.70 -2.65 -10.35
C VAL A 311 -2.62 -2.97 -9.17
N LEU A 312 -3.87 -3.31 -9.48
CA LEU A 312 -4.91 -3.62 -8.50
C LEU A 312 -5.29 -5.11 -8.55
N PRO A 313 -5.41 -5.80 -7.40
CA PRO A 313 -5.89 -7.18 -7.34
C PRO A 313 -7.44 -7.21 -7.37
N LEU A 314 -8.03 -7.13 -8.57
CA LEU A 314 -9.49 -7.12 -8.72
C LEU A 314 -10.08 -8.44 -8.24
N LEU A 315 -11.09 -8.37 -7.38
CA LEU A 315 -11.80 -9.56 -6.94
C LEU A 315 -12.53 -10.21 -8.11
N ASP A 316 -12.41 -11.53 -8.25
CA ASP A 316 -13.25 -12.27 -9.18
C ASP A 316 -14.72 -12.14 -8.77
N THR A 317 -15.61 -11.88 -9.72
CA THR A 317 -17.05 -11.73 -9.46
C THR A 317 -17.70 -12.96 -8.83
N SER A 318 -17.06 -14.13 -8.96
CA SER A 318 -17.48 -15.41 -8.34
C SER A 318 -16.90 -15.66 -6.94
N ALA A 319 -16.01 -14.81 -6.42
CA ALA A 319 -15.35 -15.01 -5.12
C ALA A 319 -16.22 -14.61 -3.91
N SER A 320 -17.55 -14.63 -4.06
CA SER A 320 -18.52 -14.24 -3.02
C SER A 320 -19.24 -15.46 -2.48
#